data_AF-Q2H1P6-F1
#
_entry.id   AF-Q2H1P6-F1
#
_cell.length_a   1.000
_cell.length_b   1.000
_cell.length_c   1.000
_cell.angle_alpha   90.00
_cell.angle_beta   90.00
_cell.angle_gamma   90.00
#
_symmetry.space_group_name_H-M   'P 1'
#
loop_
_entity.id
_entity.type
_entity.pdbx_description
1 polymer ?
#
loop_
_entity_poly.entity_id
_entity_poly.type
_entity_poly.pdbx_seq_one_letter_code
_entity_poly.pdbx_strand_id
1 'polypeptide(L)'
;MKSQILLVVAAALVPLSLADKPKLNQYSSLDDCQNDKNILFHAAPVSGRCYNLDDATAAFFWNTGGMLNPRVFTGKDCNGIEDPLSTDGRCMEKGKYNSYRCS
;
A
#
# COMPACT_ATOMS: atom_id res chain seq x y z
N MET A 1 -14.04 10.12 -61.31
CA MET A 1 -13.19 10.66 -60.22
C MET A 1 -13.74 10.16 -58.89
N LYS A 2 -13.07 9.25 -58.19
CA LYS A 2 -13.48 8.76 -56.86
C LYS A 2 -12.49 9.31 -55.83
N SER A 3 -12.95 10.29 -55.05
CA SER A 3 -12.16 10.92 -53.99
C SER A 3 -12.09 9.99 -52.80
N GLN A 4 -10.88 9.63 -52.36
CA GLN A 4 -10.64 8.86 -51.15
C GLN A 4 -10.51 9.81 -49.97
N ILE A 5 -11.38 9.66 -48.96
CA ILE A 5 -11.27 10.38 -47.69
C ILE A 5 -10.34 9.57 -46.79
N LEU A 6 -9.14 10.10 -46.57
CA LEU A 6 -8.18 9.58 -45.60
C LEU A 6 -8.64 9.98 -44.20
N LEU A 7 -9.11 9.02 -43.40
CA LEU A 7 -9.36 9.21 -41.97
C LEU A 7 -8.03 9.05 -41.22
N VAL A 8 -7.47 10.16 -40.74
CA VAL A 8 -6.35 10.14 -39.80
C VAL A 8 -6.92 9.91 -38.41
N VAL A 9 -6.76 8.69 -37.88
CA VAL A 9 -7.06 8.39 -36.47
C VAL A 9 -5.85 8.82 -35.64
N ALA A 10 -5.94 9.97 -34.99
CA ALA A 10 -4.98 10.37 -33.97
C ALA A 10 -5.22 9.52 -32.71
N ALA A 11 -4.37 8.52 -32.47
CA ALA A 11 -4.37 7.78 -31.21
C ALA A 11 -3.89 8.71 -30.10
N ALA A 12 -4.80 9.12 -29.22
CA ALA A 12 -4.46 9.85 -28.01
C ALA A 12 -3.67 8.93 -27.08
N LEU A 13 -2.37 9.21 -26.92
CA LEU A 13 -1.53 8.60 -25.89
C LEU A 13 -1.96 9.17 -24.53
N VAL A 14 -2.92 8.50 -23.89
CA VAL A 14 -3.21 8.75 -22.47
C VAL A 14 -1.97 8.32 -21.68
N PRO A 15 -1.34 9.19 -20.87
CA PRO A 15 -0.30 8.74 -19.97
C PRO A 15 -0.93 7.71 -19.03
N LEU A 16 -0.52 6.45 -19.14
CA LEU A 16 -0.71 5.49 -18.05
C LEU A 16 0.03 6.10 -16.86
N SER A 17 -0.71 6.69 -15.93
CA SER A 17 -0.20 6.93 -14.59
C SER A 17 0.29 5.58 -14.09
N LEU A 18 1.60 5.41 -13.97
CA LEU A 18 2.17 4.26 -13.29
C LEU A 18 1.64 4.34 -11.86
N ALA A 19 0.59 3.58 -11.57
CA ALA A 19 0.08 3.45 -10.21
C ALA A 19 1.26 2.99 -9.37
N ASP A 20 1.50 3.68 -8.25
CA ASP A 20 2.52 3.24 -7.31
C ASP A 20 2.30 1.77 -6.95
N LYS A 21 3.37 1.03 -6.66
CA LYS A 21 3.24 -0.35 -6.19
C LYS A 21 2.80 -0.34 -4.73
N PRO A 22 1.99 -1.32 -4.27
CA PRO A 22 1.71 -1.54 -2.86
C PRO A 22 3.01 -1.57 -2.04
N LYS A 23 3.01 -0.92 -0.88
CA LYS A 23 4.14 -0.81 0.05
C LYS A 23 3.65 -1.05 1.46
N LEU A 24 4.41 -1.83 2.23
CA LEU A 24 4.31 -1.93 3.68
C LEU A 24 5.70 -1.71 4.26
N ASN A 25 5.87 -0.62 5.00
CA ASN A 25 7.11 -0.29 5.69
C ASN A 25 6.92 -0.24 7.19
N GLN A 26 7.94 -0.66 7.93
CA GLN A 26 7.94 -0.67 9.38
C GLN A 26 9.10 0.17 9.91
N TYR A 27 8.84 0.93 10.97
CA TYR A 27 9.75 1.94 11.52
C TYR A 27 9.79 1.85 13.05
N SER A 28 10.93 2.21 13.63
CA SER A 28 11.12 2.29 15.08
C SER A 28 10.41 3.46 15.75
N SER A 29 9.93 4.44 14.98
CA SER A 29 9.21 5.61 15.48
C SER A 29 8.22 6.15 14.44
N LEU A 30 7.24 6.95 14.88
CA LEU A 30 6.32 7.64 13.98
C LEU A 30 7.03 8.73 13.15
N ASP A 31 8.03 9.40 13.72
CA ASP A 31 8.83 10.41 13.00
C ASP A 31 9.63 9.78 11.86
N ASP A 32 10.29 8.63 12.11
CA ASP A 32 10.98 7.87 11.07
C ASP A 32 10.02 7.49 9.94
N CYS A 33 8.79 7.10 10.28
CA CYS A 33 7.76 6.78 9.28
C CYS A 33 7.39 8.02 8.45
N GLN A 34 7.03 9.13 9.11
CA GLN A 34 6.57 10.36 8.44
C GLN A 34 7.64 10.98 7.54
N ASN A 35 8.92 10.75 7.85
CA ASN A 35 10.05 11.24 7.09
C ASN A 35 10.71 10.18 6.19
N ASP A 36 10.17 8.95 6.13
CA ASP A 36 10.71 7.77 5.44
C ASP A 36 12.21 7.51 5.72
N LYS A 37 12.60 7.48 7.00
CA LYS A 37 13.98 7.25 7.46
C LYS A 37 14.10 5.94 8.22
N ASN A 38 15.30 5.37 8.29
CA ASN A 38 15.63 4.24 9.19
C ASN A 38 14.65 3.05 9.11
N ILE A 39 14.22 2.69 7.90
CA ILE A 39 13.25 1.61 7.68
C ILE A 39 13.77 0.30 8.29
N LEU A 40 12.98 -0.32 9.17
CA LEU A 40 13.29 -1.63 9.75
C LEU A 40 12.99 -2.74 8.75
N PHE A 41 11.81 -2.68 8.14
CA PHE A 41 11.35 -3.66 7.17
C PHE A 41 10.61 -2.97 6.02
N HIS A 42 10.87 -3.46 4.81
CA HIS A 42 10.20 -3.01 3.59
C HIS A 42 9.62 -4.22 2.86
N ALA A 43 8.36 -4.15 2.48
CA ALA A 43 7.69 -5.16 1.68
C ALA A 43 6.84 -4.52 0.58
N ALA A 44 6.73 -5.23 -0.54
CA ALA A 44 5.68 -5.04 -1.53
C ALA A 44 4.55 -6.05 -1.22
N PRO A 45 3.53 -5.66 -0.43
CA PRO A 45 2.48 -6.56 0.01
C PRO A 45 1.69 -7.18 -1.14
N VAL A 46 1.45 -8.49 -1.03
CA VAL A 46 0.66 -9.29 -1.98
C VAL A 46 -0.75 -9.46 -1.43
N SER A 47 -1.76 -9.28 -2.28
CA SER A 47 -3.17 -9.51 -1.94
C SER A 47 -3.37 -10.88 -1.26
N GLY A 48 -4.11 -10.89 -0.16
CA GLY A 48 -4.41 -12.07 0.65
C GLY A 48 -3.29 -12.55 1.58
N ARG A 49 -2.04 -12.09 1.40
CA ARG A 49 -0.93 -12.47 2.27
C ARG A 49 -0.95 -11.66 3.57
N CYS A 50 -0.79 -12.36 4.69
CA CYS A 50 -0.59 -11.74 5.98
C CYS A 50 0.87 -11.35 6.21
N TYR A 51 1.10 -10.19 6.82
CA TYR A 51 2.42 -9.70 7.20
C TYR A 51 2.42 -9.37 8.69
N ASN A 52 3.32 -9.99 9.45
CA ASN A 52 3.53 -9.63 10.85
C ASN A 52 4.25 -8.29 10.97
N LEU A 53 3.75 -7.45 11.88
CA LEU A 53 4.44 -6.26 12.34
C LEU A 53 5.44 -6.68 13.41
N ASP A 54 6.72 -6.42 13.19
CA ASP A 54 7.82 -6.78 14.08
C ASP A 54 7.64 -6.14 15.46
N ASP A 55 8.20 -6.76 16.50
CA ASP A 55 8.05 -6.27 17.87
C ASP A 55 8.80 -4.95 18.10
N ALA A 56 9.86 -4.67 17.32
CA ALA A 56 10.57 -3.39 17.33
C ALA A 56 9.83 -2.27 16.56
N THR A 57 8.74 -2.59 15.86
CA THR A 57 7.98 -1.61 15.09
C THR A 57 7.13 -0.73 16.00
N ALA A 58 7.32 0.58 15.96
CA ALA A 58 6.45 1.54 16.65
C ALA A 58 5.45 2.20 15.68
N ALA A 59 5.80 2.30 14.40
CA ALA A 59 4.91 2.82 13.37
C ALA A 59 5.12 2.09 12.04
N PHE A 60 4.09 2.06 11.21
CA PHE A 60 4.18 1.49 9.88
C PHE A 60 3.44 2.34 8.87
N PHE A 61 3.90 2.26 7.62
CA PHE A 61 3.28 2.90 6.47
C PHE A 61 2.71 1.82 5.55
N TRP A 62 1.48 2.01 5.09
CA TRP A 62 0.92 1.28 3.96
C TRP A 62 0.60 2.28 2.85
N ASN A 63 1.00 2.01 1.61
CA ASN A 63 0.58 2.85 0.47
C ASN A 63 -0.58 2.22 -0.30
N THR A 64 -1.14 3.00 -1.24
CA THR A 64 -2.47 2.78 -1.82
C THR A 64 -2.46 2.22 -3.22
N GLY A 65 -1.28 1.80 -3.69
CA GLY A 65 -0.97 1.43 -5.07
C GLY A 65 -1.82 0.31 -5.70
N GLY A 66 -3.12 0.52 -5.88
CA GLY A 66 -4.08 -0.53 -6.25
C GLY A 66 -4.43 -1.48 -5.10
N MET A 67 -4.12 -1.09 -3.85
CA MET A 67 -4.37 -1.90 -2.66
C MET A 67 -5.84 -1.79 -2.24
N LEU A 68 -6.57 -2.91 -2.15
CA LEU A 68 -7.96 -2.91 -1.70
C LEU A 68 -8.05 -3.44 -0.28
N ASN A 69 -9.05 -2.94 0.46
CA ASN A 69 -9.41 -3.43 1.79
C ASN A 69 -8.21 -3.68 2.75
N PRO A 70 -7.34 -2.68 3.00
CA PRO A 70 -6.29 -2.85 3.98
C PRO A 70 -6.89 -3.06 5.38
N ARG A 71 -6.32 -3.99 6.14
CA ARG A 71 -6.73 -4.44 7.47
C ARG A 71 -5.53 -4.59 8.39
N VAL A 72 -5.76 -4.34 9.66
CA VAL A 72 -4.82 -4.63 10.75
C VAL A 72 -5.46 -5.53 11.77
N PHE A 73 -4.64 -6.30 12.47
CA PHE A 73 -5.10 -7.28 13.43
C PHE A 73 -4.37 -7.13 14.75
N THR A 74 -5.06 -7.34 15.87
CA THR A 74 -4.43 -7.29 17.19
C THR A 74 -3.50 -8.46 17.46
N GLY A 75 -3.64 -9.58 16.74
CA GLY A 75 -2.76 -10.75 16.81
C GLY A 75 -1.75 -10.82 15.66
N LYS A 76 -0.78 -11.73 15.80
CA LYS A 76 0.11 -12.16 14.70
C LYS A 76 -0.67 -13.07 13.74
N ASP A 77 -0.14 -13.23 12.54
CA ASP A 77 -0.67 -14.08 11.47
C ASP A 77 -2.13 -13.76 11.12
N CYS A 78 -2.52 -12.50 11.26
CA CYS A 78 -3.85 -11.97 10.96
C CYS A 78 -4.97 -12.62 11.79
N ASN A 79 -4.65 -12.96 13.04
CA ASN A 79 -5.59 -13.44 14.05
C ASN A 79 -6.04 -12.31 15.00
N GLY A 80 -7.11 -12.56 15.75
CA GLY A 80 -7.63 -11.62 16.75
C GLY A 80 -8.64 -10.63 16.17
N ILE A 81 -8.75 -9.45 16.77
CA ILE A 81 -9.67 -8.40 16.31
C ILE A 81 -9.10 -7.77 15.03
N GLU A 82 -9.92 -7.74 13.99
CA GLU A 82 -9.65 -7.06 12.71
C GLU A 82 -10.22 -5.65 12.75
N ASP A 83 -9.40 -4.65 12.43
CA ASP A 83 -9.83 -3.26 12.26
C ASP A 83 -9.50 -2.78 10.82
N PRO A 84 -10.43 -2.10 10.13
CA PRO A 84 -10.20 -1.61 8.78
C PRO A 84 -9.29 -0.38 8.76
N LEU A 85 -8.44 -0.30 7.74
CA LEU A 85 -7.69 0.92 7.43
C LEU A 85 -8.31 1.66 6.25
N SER A 86 -8.02 2.96 6.17
CA SER A 86 -8.31 3.74 4.97
C SER A 86 -7.54 3.18 3.77
N THR A 87 -8.15 3.27 2.60
CA THR A 87 -7.44 3.09 1.33
C THR A 87 -6.47 4.23 1.06
N ASP A 88 -6.54 5.35 1.80
CA ASP A 88 -5.58 6.45 1.76
C ASP A 88 -4.42 6.16 2.72
N GLY A 89 -3.32 5.75 2.12
CA GLY A 89 -2.11 5.25 2.73
C GLY A 89 -1.37 6.35 3.47
N ARG A 90 -0.90 6.03 4.66
CA ARG A 90 -0.30 6.98 5.59
C ARG A 90 0.51 6.25 6.62
N CYS A 91 1.30 7.01 7.37
CA CYS A 91 1.94 6.50 8.57
C CYS A 91 0.92 6.38 9.69
N MET A 92 0.98 5.28 10.42
CA MET A 92 0.18 5.04 11.63
C MET A 92 1.06 4.41 12.70
N GLU A 93 0.81 4.76 13.94
CA GLU A 93 1.37 4.05 15.08
C GLU A 93 0.90 2.58 15.08
N LYS A 94 1.80 1.66 15.40
CA LYS A 94 1.48 0.23 15.52
C LYS A 94 0.43 0.01 16.62
N GLY A 95 0.59 0.67 17.76
CA GLY A 95 -0.28 0.52 18.92
C GLY A 95 -0.51 -0.95 19.31
N LYS A 96 -1.77 -1.37 19.36
CA LYS A 96 -2.19 -2.75 19.70
C LYS A 96 -2.05 -3.77 18.55
N TYR A 97 -1.73 -3.31 17.34
CA TYR A 97 -1.76 -4.16 16.15
C TYR A 97 -0.46 -4.94 15.97
N ASN A 98 -0.56 -6.16 15.47
CA ASN A 98 0.56 -7.08 15.32
C ASN A 98 0.67 -7.69 13.92
N SER A 99 -0.31 -7.49 13.05
CA SER A 99 -0.22 -7.91 11.66
C SER A 99 -1.12 -7.10 10.74
N TYR A 100 -0.86 -7.22 9.44
CA TYR A 100 -1.46 -6.47 8.35
C TYR A 100 -1.81 -7.40 7.18
N ARG A 101 -2.93 -7.12 6.49
CA ARG A 101 -3.32 -7.77 5.22
C ARG A 101 -4.08 -6.80 4.32
N CYS A 102 -3.98 -6.97 3.01
CA CYS A 102 -4.86 -6.35 2.02
C CYS A 102 -5.47 -7.39 1.10
N SER A 103 -6.43 -6.99 0.27
CA SER A 103 -6.99 -7.79 -0.82
C SER A 103 -6.89 -7.06 -2.16
#